data_AF-A0A932HZH5-F1
#
_entry.id   AF-A0A932HZH5-F1
#
_cell.length_a   1.000
_cell.length_b   1.000
_cell.length_c   1.000
_cell.angle_alpha   90.00
_cell.angle_beta   90.00
_cell.angle_gamma   90.00
#
_symmetry.space_group_name_H-M   'P 1'
#
loop_
_entity.id
_entity.type
_entity.pdbx_description
1 polymer ?
#
loop_
_entity_poly.entity_id
_entity_poly.type
_entity_poly.pdbx_seq_one_letter_code
_entity_poly.pdbx_strand_id
1 'polypeptide(L)'
;MRVRFWGTRGSIAKPGPTTLRYGGNTPCVEVEGADGTLLILDCGTGIHALGQKLAASRKPPLQGHLLISHYHWDHIQGFPFFTPLFIPGNEWHIYGPGGMDHQLQAILAGQMTYSYFPISLEEFGSSVHYHNLGEGAFDIGGLRISTQYTNHPALTLAFRVEAGGASFTYIPDHEPSSLFSFDNGGPGPIPLHLQDRRHVEFLKGSDLLAHDAQYTLQEYPSKVSWGHSPYEKTVEYAVAGGVKRLALFHHDPLRTDRDLDGLVGTAEKMAAKAGGGLEVMAAAEGWEIELPEDPAWKPPPIPASCSAWLSGGGPKTGGTILIVDDDPLMVRLLEKSLEAENAVRLVTAHDGEAALKLAMKERPLLIILDWGLPKMDGIEVCRALRRNEDTLFRKVPILMVTGKRLDEKDVQKCFDAGASDYLTKKFSPTQLRSRVRSWLLRSASA
;
A
#
# COMPACT_ATOMS: atom_id res chain seq x y z
N MET A 1 5.83 11.96 -19.48
CA MET A 1 4.82 11.96 -18.40
C MET A 1 5.24 13.02 -17.42
N ARG A 2 4.34 13.91 -17.06
CA ARG A 2 4.62 15.03 -16.16
C ARG A 2 4.04 14.71 -14.79
N VAL A 3 4.85 14.86 -13.74
CA VAL A 3 4.45 14.60 -12.36
C VAL A 3 4.60 15.89 -11.56
N ARG A 4 3.57 16.28 -10.80
CA ARG A 4 3.57 17.48 -9.97
C ARG A 4 3.00 17.21 -8.60
N PHE A 5 3.71 17.67 -7.57
CA PHE A 5 3.31 17.52 -6.17
C PHE A 5 2.50 18.73 -5.70
N TRP A 6 1.28 18.48 -5.21
CA TRP A 6 0.38 19.49 -4.68
C TRP A 6 0.24 19.42 -3.15
N GLY A 7 0.61 18.28 -2.56
CA GLY A 7 0.78 18.12 -1.12
C GLY A 7 1.67 16.93 -0.83
N THR A 8 2.46 17.04 0.25
CA THR A 8 3.59 16.15 0.56
C THR A 8 3.66 15.77 2.04
N ARG A 9 2.79 16.36 2.88
CA ARG A 9 2.79 16.21 4.33
C ARG A 9 1.93 15.04 4.77
N GLY A 10 2.41 14.24 5.72
CA GLY A 10 1.60 13.17 6.29
C GLY A 10 0.64 13.60 7.37
N SER A 11 -0.37 12.77 7.65
CA SER A 11 -1.28 12.78 8.80
C SER A 11 -2.20 13.99 8.97
N ILE A 12 -1.70 15.22 8.88
CA ILE A 12 -2.48 16.46 8.96
C ILE A 12 -1.86 17.57 8.12
N ALA A 13 -2.68 18.53 7.68
CA ALA A 13 -2.16 19.73 7.06
C ALA A 13 -1.40 20.57 8.10
N LYS A 14 -0.22 21.06 7.72
CA LYS A 14 0.66 21.88 8.55
C LYS A 14 1.19 23.08 7.78
N PRO A 15 0.34 24.03 7.34
CA PRO A 15 0.85 25.29 6.81
C PRO A 15 1.49 26.10 7.95
N GLY A 16 2.66 26.69 7.70
CA GLY A 16 3.30 27.59 8.65
C GLY A 16 4.69 28.07 8.22
N PRO A 17 5.30 29.00 8.98
CA PRO A 17 6.62 29.56 8.67
C PRO A 17 7.75 28.54 8.60
N THR A 18 7.56 27.35 9.19
CA THR A 18 8.56 26.27 9.24
C THR A 18 8.41 25.23 8.14
N THR A 19 7.44 25.40 7.23
CA THR A 19 7.06 24.41 6.20
C THR A 19 6.87 25.06 4.83
N LEU A 20 7.55 26.18 4.59
CA LEU A 20 7.37 26.99 3.38
C LEU A 20 8.07 26.37 2.17
N ARG A 21 9.15 25.61 2.38
CA ARG A 21 9.94 25.03 1.29
C ARG A 21 9.34 23.73 0.78
N TYR A 22 8.99 22.79 1.67
CA TYR A 22 8.46 21.48 1.27
C TYR A 22 6.94 21.41 1.26
N GLY A 23 6.27 22.38 1.89
CA GLY A 23 4.83 22.46 1.95
C GLY A 23 4.21 21.90 3.23
N GLY A 24 2.94 22.25 3.42
CA GLY A 24 2.10 21.85 4.55
C GLY A 24 0.82 21.12 4.15
N ASN A 25 0.52 20.99 2.86
CA ASN A 25 -0.64 20.27 2.36
C ASN A 25 -0.42 18.76 2.41
N THR A 26 -1.50 18.03 2.67
CA THR A 26 -1.50 16.56 2.71
C THR A 26 -1.56 15.94 1.31
N PRO A 27 -1.27 14.63 1.14
CA PRO A 27 -0.88 14.06 -0.13
C PRO A 27 -1.83 14.34 -1.28
N CYS A 28 -1.27 14.86 -2.36
CA CYS A 28 -1.94 15.00 -3.64
C CYS A 28 -0.89 15.16 -4.73
N VAL A 29 -0.92 14.30 -5.75
CA VAL A 29 0.02 14.33 -6.87
C VAL A 29 -0.76 14.31 -8.19
N GLU A 30 -0.46 15.26 -9.07
CA GLU A 30 -0.97 15.30 -10.45
C GLU A 30 0.02 14.55 -11.35
N VAL A 31 -0.50 13.66 -12.18
CA VAL A 31 0.23 12.96 -13.22
C VAL A 31 -0.48 13.19 -14.55
N GLU A 32 0.25 13.65 -15.56
CA GLU A 32 -0.27 13.91 -16.90
C GLU A 32 0.52 13.14 -17.95
N GLY A 33 -0.16 12.27 -18.70
CA GLY A 33 0.39 11.54 -19.82
C GLY A 33 0.58 12.43 -21.06
N ALA A 34 1.45 12.03 -21.99
CA ALA A 34 1.65 12.78 -23.25
C ALA A 34 0.38 12.88 -24.12
N ASP A 35 -0.58 11.97 -23.95
CA ASP A 35 -1.88 11.98 -24.62
C ASP A 35 -2.91 12.92 -23.95
N GLY A 36 -2.53 13.61 -22.88
CA GLY A 36 -3.40 14.50 -22.10
C GLY A 36 -4.21 13.80 -21.00
N THR A 37 -4.02 12.49 -20.79
CA THR A 37 -4.66 11.75 -19.69
C THR A 37 -4.30 12.39 -18.36
N LEU A 38 -5.32 12.84 -17.62
CA LEU A 38 -5.17 13.47 -16.30
C LEU A 38 -5.44 12.45 -15.18
N LEU A 39 -4.41 12.18 -14.40
CA LEU A 39 -4.44 11.29 -13.25
C LEU A 39 -4.09 12.07 -11.97
N ILE A 40 -4.81 11.84 -10.89
CA ILE A 40 -4.56 12.41 -9.57
C ILE A 40 -4.38 11.25 -8.60
N LEU A 41 -3.29 11.26 -7.82
CA LEU A 41 -3.01 10.29 -6.77
C LEU A 41 -3.25 10.95 -5.41
N ASP A 42 -4.20 10.39 -4.65
CA ASP A 42 -4.80 10.92 -3.43
C ASP A 42 -5.43 12.32 -3.56
N CYS A 43 -6.36 12.61 -2.65
CA CYS A 43 -7.11 13.85 -2.57
C CYS A 43 -7.04 14.49 -1.18
N GLY A 44 -5.83 14.55 -0.61
CA GLY A 44 -5.52 15.37 0.56
C GLY A 44 -5.73 16.86 0.30
N THR A 45 -5.39 17.74 1.26
CA THR A 45 -5.66 19.19 1.12
C THR A 45 -5.01 19.81 -0.11
N GLY A 46 -3.91 19.23 -0.62
CA GLY A 46 -3.25 19.70 -1.84
C GLY A 46 -4.17 19.72 -3.06
N ILE A 47 -5.20 18.87 -3.10
CA ILE A 47 -6.13 18.80 -4.23
C ILE A 47 -6.92 20.09 -4.42
N HIS A 48 -7.09 20.91 -3.37
CA HIS A 48 -7.79 22.18 -3.50
C HIS A 48 -7.06 23.13 -4.46
N ALA A 49 -5.73 23.28 -4.29
CA ALA A 49 -4.91 24.12 -5.16
C ALA A 49 -4.86 23.58 -6.60
N LEU A 50 -4.79 22.25 -6.76
CA LEU A 50 -4.91 21.59 -8.07
C LEU A 50 -6.27 21.91 -8.72
N GLY A 51 -7.37 21.78 -7.98
CA GLY A 51 -8.71 22.06 -8.45
C GLY A 51 -8.88 23.50 -8.95
N GLN A 52 -8.34 24.48 -8.21
CA GLN A 52 -8.33 25.89 -8.63
C GLN A 52 -7.53 26.06 -9.93
N LYS A 53 -6.33 25.45 -10.03
CA LYS A 53 -5.52 25.51 -11.25
C LYS A 53 -6.26 24.91 -12.44
N LEU A 54 -6.92 23.76 -12.29
CA LEU A 54 -7.64 23.12 -13.39
C LEU A 54 -8.81 23.98 -13.87
N ALA A 55 -9.61 24.52 -12.94
CA ALA A 55 -10.73 25.39 -13.27
C ALA A 55 -10.30 26.70 -13.97
N ALA A 56 -9.12 27.23 -13.62
CA ALA A 56 -8.59 28.45 -14.24
C ALA A 56 -7.91 28.20 -15.60
N SER A 57 -7.28 27.03 -15.79
CA SER A 57 -6.41 26.76 -16.94
C SER A 57 -7.03 25.91 -18.04
N ARG A 58 -8.13 25.18 -17.76
CA ARG A 58 -8.77 24.29 -18.73
C ARG A 58 -10.26 24.60 -18.85
N LYS A 59 -10.77 24.59 -20.09
CA LYS A 59 -12.20 24.77 -20.38
C LYS A 59 -12.94 23.44 -20.17
N PRO A 60 -14.11 23.45 -19.52
CA PRO A 60 -15.00 22.28 -19.48
C PRO A 60 -15.46 21.87 -20.89
N PRO A 61 -15.79 20.58 -21.11
CA PRO A 61 -15.78 19.50 -20.13
C PRO A 61 -14.37 18.99 -19.83
N LEU A 62 -14.09 18.72 -18.56
CA LEU A 62 -12.87 18.05 -18.10
C LEU A 62 -13.17 16.59 -17.81
N GLN A 63 -12.28 15.71 -18.26
CA GLN A 63 -12.25 14.32 -17.86
C GLN A 63 -10.98 14.05 -17.04
N GLY A 64 -11.12 13.32 -15.93
CA GLY A 64 -9.97 12.97 -15.11
C GLY A 64 -10.18 11.74 -14.23
N HIS A 65 -9.08 11.21 -13.72
CA HIS A 65 -9.03 9.99 -12.93
C HIS A 65 -8.39 10.27 -11.57
N LEU A 66 -9.04 9.89 -10.48
CA LEU A 66 -8.57 10.06 -9.10
C LEU A 66 -8.36 8.70 -8.44
N LEU A 67 -7.12 8.35 -8.12
CA LEU A 67 -6.75 7.10 -7.45
C LEU A 67 -6.43 7.38 -5.99
N ILE A 68 -7.22 6.82 -5.08
CA ILE A 68 -7.07 6.95 -3.64
C ILE A 68 -6.33 5.71 -3.13
N SER A 69 -5.18 5.92 -2.48
CA SER A 69 -4.35 4.86 -1.91
C SER A 69 -5.08 4.15 -0.78
N HIS A 70 -5.69 4.92 0.13
CA HIS A 70 -6.52 4.48 1.23
C HIS A 70 -7.32 5.65 1.81
N TYR A 71 -8.16 5.38 2.81
CA TYR A 71 -9.20 6.30 3.26
C TYR A 71 -8.89 7.04 4.57
N HIS A 72 -7.62 7.12 4.97
CA HIS A 72 -7.27 8.02 6.07
C HIS A 72 -7.46 9.48 5.67
N TRP A 73 -7.72 10.30 6.68
CA TRP A 73 -8.29 11.62 6.48
C TRP A 73 -7.38 12.53 5.66
N ASP A 74 -6.07 12.46 5.87
CA ASP A 74 -5.07 13.20 5.12
C ASP A 74 -5.00 12.86 3.63
N HIS A 75 -5.57 11.73 3.19
CA HIS A 75 -5.64 11.31 1.78
C HIS A 75 -6.99 11.65 1.12
N ILE A 76 -8.02 12.01 1.90
CA ILE A 76 -9.38 12.24 1.38
C ILE A 76 -10.03 13.57 1.79
N GLN A 77 -9.46 14.31 2.75
CA GLN A 77 -10.06 15.51 3.32
C GLN A 77 -10.25 16.66 2.32
N GLY A 78 -9.49 16.66 1.22
CA GLY A 78 -9.61 17.66 0.17
C GLY A 78 -10.74 17.36 -0.82
N PHE A 79 -11.29 16.15 -0.82
CA PHE A 79 -12.31 15.71 -1.77
C PHE A 79 -13.53 16.65 -1.86
N PRO A 80 -14.14 17.10 -0.74
CA PRO A 80 -15.27 18.03 -0.79
C PRO A 80 -14.93 19.41 -1.38
N PHE A 81 -13.64 19.76 -1.45
CA PHE A 81 -13.14 21.05 -1.92
C PHE A 81 -12.52 21.00 -3.32
N PHE A 82 -12.70 19.89 -4.03
CA PHE A 82 -12.22 19.73 -5.39
C PHE A 82 -13.21 20.35 -6.39
N THR A 83 -12.99 21.63 -6.72
CA THR A 83 -13.87 22.44 -7.60
C THR A 83 -14.36 21.74 -8.88
N PRO A 84 -13.54 20.94 -9.60
CA PRO A 84 -13.99 20.25 -10.79
C PRO A 84 -15.19 19.29 -10.61
N LEU A 85 -15.51 18.82 -9.41
CA LEU A 85 -16.70 18.00 -9.14
C LEU A 85 -18.02 18.79 -9.23
N PHE A 86 -17.94 20.12 -9.07
CA PHE A 86 -19.11 21.00 -9.03
C PHE A 86 -19.38 21.70 -10.37
N ILE A 87 -18.59 21.41 -11.40
CA ILE A 87 -18.71 22.04 -12.72
C ILE A 87 -19.50 21.11 -13.67
N PRO A 88 -20.65 21.56 -14.21
CA PRO A 88 -21.44 20.80 -15.17
C PRO A 88 -20.67 20.33 -16.39
N GLY A 89 -20.90 19.08 -16.78
CA GLY A 89 -20.29 18.46 -17.96
C GLY A 89 -18.92 17.83 -17.72
N ASN A 90 -18.29 18.05 -16.57
CA ASN A 90 -17.09 17.30 -16.20
C ASN A 90 -17.42 15.83 -15.90
N GLU A 91 -16.43 14.97 -16.07
CA GLU A 91 -16.49 13.53 -15.82
C GLU A 91 -15.29 13.07 -15.00
N TRP A 92 -15.55 12.37 -13.91
CA TRP A 92 -14.51 11.90 -12.97
C TRP A 92 -14.65 10.41 -12.68
N HIS A 93 -13.57 9.68 -12.85
CA HIS A 93 -13.46 8.28 -12.42
C HIS A 93 -12.64 8.23 -11.14
N ILE A 94 -13.25 7.74 -10.05
CA ILE A 94 -12.61 7.63 -8.74
C ILE A 94 -12.35 6.17 -8.43
N TYR A 95 -11.13 5.86 -8.06
CA TYR A 95 -10.64 4.52 -7.83
C TYR A 95 -10.09 4.44 -6.40
N GLY A 96 -10.28 3.30 -5.74
CA GLY A 96 -9.73 3.09 -4.40
C GLY A 96 -9.80 1.64 -3.98
N PRO A 97 -9.11 1.27 -2.88
CA PRO A 97 -9.14 -0.10 -2.37
C PRO A 97 -10.57 -0.53 -2.05
N GLY A 98 -11.06 -1.58 -2.72
CA GLY A 98 -12.35 -2.19 -2.40
C GLY A 98 -12.25 -3.14 -1.21
N GLY A 99 -13.22 -3.08 -0.29
CA GLY A 99 -13.27 -3.93 0.90
C GLY A 99 -14.43 -4.94 0.89
N MET A 100 -14.53 -5.73 1.96
CA MET A 100 -15.65 -6.67 2.20
C MET A 100 -16.93 -5.97 2.67
N ASP A 101 -16.81 -4.79 3.32
CA ASP A 101 -17.91 -4.21 4.10
C ASP A 101 -18.39 -2.84 3.59
N HIS A 102 -17.56 -2.10 2.84
CA HIS A 102 -17.89 -0.75 2.39
C HIS A 102 -17.43 -0.51 0.95
N GLN A 103 -18.31 0.06 0.14
CA GLN A 103 -17.98 0.56 -1.18
C GLN A 103 -17.34 1.94 -1.06
N LEU A 104 -16.33 2.22 -1.91
CA LEU A 104 -15.63 3.50 -2.02
C LEU A 104 -16.57 4.71 -1.92
N GLN A 105 -17.70 4.68 -2.64
CA GLN A 105 -18.70 5.74 -2.64
C GLN A 105 -19.28 6.03 -1.24
N ALA A 106 -19.56 5.00 -0.44
CA ALA A 106 -20.15 5.17 0.89
C ALA A 106 -19.18 5.85 1.86
N ILE A 107 -17.88 5.56 1.73
CA ILE A 107 -16.83 6.20 2.54
C ILE A 107 -16.73 7.68 2.22
N LEU A 108 -16.70 8.04 0.93
CA LEU A 108 -16.67 9.43 0.50
C LEU A 108 -17.96 10.18 0.87
N ALA A 109 -19.12 9.51 0.81
CA ALA A 109 -20.39 10.08 1.25
C ALA A 109 -20.39 10.42 2.74
N GLY A 110 -19.74 9.60 3.58
CA GLY A 110 -19.71 9.79 5.04
C GLY A 110 -19.12 11.13 5.47
N GLN A 111 -18.03 11.57 4.83
CA GLN A 111 -17.42 12.88 5.11
C GLN A 111 -18.20 14.06 4.50
N MET A 112 -19.19 13.79 3.65
CA MET A 112 -20.06 14.77 3.01
C MET A 112 -21.49 14.73 3.54
N THR A 113 -21.69 14.16 4.73
CA THR A 113 -22.96 14.30 5.45
C THR A 113 -23.15 15.74 5.92
N TYR A 114 -24.41 16.21 5.96
CA TYR A 114 -24.75 17.62 6.25
C TYR A 114 -24.13 18.17 7.54
N SER A 115 -23.83 17.31 8.51
CA SER A 115 -23.13 17.69 9.76
C SER A 115 -21.69 18.18 9.54
N TYR A 116 -21.02 17.73 8.48
CA TYR A 116 -19.62 18.07 8.18
C TYR A 116 -19.48 18.94 6.94
N PHE A 117 -20.37 18.76 5.95
CA PHE A 117 -20.30 19.48 4.69
C PHE A 117 -21.70 19.70 4.10
N PRO A 118 -21.99 20.90 3.53
CA PRO A 118 -23.36 21.25 3.14
C PRO A 118 -23.84 20.63 1.83
N ILE A 119 -22.97 19.94 1.09
CA ILE A 119 -23.27 19.37 -0.24
C ILE A 119 -23.02 17.86 -0.21
N SER A 120 -23.99 17.07 -0.64
CA SER A 120 -23.87 15.62 -0.77
C SER A 120 -23.26 15.19 -2.12
N LEU A 121 -22.92 13.91 -2.27
CA LEU A 121 -22.41 13.38 -3.55
C LEU A 121 -23.43 13.48 -4.70
N GLU A 122 -24.72 13.53 -4.39
CA GLU A 122 -25.81 13.59 -5.38
C GLU A 122 -25.94 15.00 -5.99
N GLU A 123 -25.34 16.00 -5.36
CA GLU A 123 -25.40 17.41 -5.75
C GLU A 123 -24.18 17.85 -6.57
N PHE A 124 -23.32 16.91 -6.99
CA PHE A 124 -22.22 17.19 -7.90
C PHE A 124 -22.72 17.66 -9.27
N GLY A 125 -22.01 18.64 -9.84
CA GLY A 125 -22.24 19.09 -11.22
C GLY A 125 -21.65 18.14 -12.26
N SER A 126 -20.61 17.39 -11.88
CA SER A 126 -19.94 16.40 -12.73
C SER A 126 -20.60 15.02 -12.68
N SER A 127 -20.39 14.22 -13.72
CA SER A 127 -20.63 12.77 -13.66
C SER A 127 -19.47 12.08 -12.92
N VAL A 128 -19.78 11.24 -11.93
CA VAL A 128 -18.77 10.56 -11.12
C VAL A 128 -18.97 9.05 -11.12
N HIS A 129 -17.91 8.31 -11.44
CA HIS A 129 -17.89 6.85 -11.53
C HIS A 129 -16.94 6.26 -10.50
N TYR A 130 -17.40 5.31 -9.68
CA TYR A 130 -16.61 4.71 -8.60
C TYR A 130 -16.12 3.31 -8.96
N HIS A 131 -14.84 3.05 -8.69
CA HIS A 131 -14.10 1.88 -9.13
C HIS A 131 -13.37 1.22 -7.95
N ASN A 132 -13.72 -0.02 -7.63
CA ASN A 132 -13.05 -0.77 -6.57
C ASN A 132 -11.82 -1.51 -7.11
N LEU A 133 -10.65 -1.25 -6.52
CA LEU A 133 -9.38 -1.82 -6.91
C LEU A 133 -8.84 -2.83 -5.88
N GLY A 134 -8.15 -3.85 -6.39
CA GLY A 134 -7.23 -4.73 -5.65
C GLY A 134 -5.81 -4.66 -6.21
N GLU A 135 -4.99 -5.67 -5.94
CA GLU A 135 -3.66 -5.82 -6.60
C GLU A 135 -3.82 -6.26 -8.06
N GLY A 136 -2.98 -5.74 -8.94
CA GLY A 136 -2.99 -6.07 -10.36
C GLY A 136 -2.55 -4.89 -11.22
N ALA A 137 -3.08 -4.81 -12.43
CA ALA A 137 -2.84 -3.73 -13.36
C ALA A 137 -4.09 -3.45 -14.21
N PHE A 138 -4.15 -2.23 -14.76
CA PHE A 138 -5.16 -1.76 -15.71
C PHE A 138 -4.60 -0.55 -16.49
N ASP A 139 -5.26 -0.21 -17.60
CA ASP A 139 -4.89 0.93 -18.43
C ASP A 139 -5.88 2.09 -18.27
N ILE A 140 -5.37 3.32 -18.24
CA ILE A 140 -6.13 4.57 -18.32
C ILE A 140 -5.49 5.42 -19.41
N GLY A 141 -6.18 5.59 -20.56
CA GLY A 141 -5.58 6.25 -21.72
C GLY A 141 -4.24 5.58 -22.10
N GLY A 142 -3.19 6.38 -22.27
CA GLY A 142 -1.81 5.92 -22.48
C GLY A 142 -1.03 5.50 -21.22
N LEU A 143 -1.66 5.50 -20.04
CA LEU A 143 -1.01 5.18 -18.76
C LEU A 143 -1.32 3.74 -18.33
N ARG A 144 -0.28 2.93 -18.10
CA ARG A 144 -0.37 1.63 -17.42
C ARG A 144 -0.29 1.87 -15.92
N ILE A 145 -1.32 1.47 -15.18
CA ILE A 145 -1.37 1.53 -13.73
C ILE A 145 -1.19 0.13 -13.16
N SER A 146 -0.23 -0.07 -12.28
CA SER A 146 -0.08 -1.27 -11.46
C SER A 146 -0.31 -0.96 -9.99
N THR A 147 -0.98 -1.86 -9.27
CA THR A 147 -1.40 -1.71 -7.89
C THR A 147 -0.84 -2.83 -7.00
N GLN A 148 -0.40 -2.48 -5.79
CA GLN A 148 0.07 -3.45 -4.79
C GLN A 148 -0.40 -3.05 -3.39
N TYR A 149 -0.86 -3.99 -2.56
CA TYR A 149 -1.16 -3.69 -1.17
C TYR A 149 0.12 -3.43 -0.38
N THR A 150 0.15 -2.32 0.36
CA THR A 150 1.25 -1.97 1.26
C THR A 150 1.00 -2.54 2.66
N ASN A 151 2.03 -2.52 3.50
CA ASN A 151 1.89 -2.82 4.92
C ASN A 151 1.44 -1.56 5.66
N HIS A 152 0.15 -1.46 5.93
CA HIS A 152 -0.46 -0.33 6.63
C HIS A 152 -1.67 -0.81 7.46
N PRO A 153 -2.05 -0.14 8.56
CA PRO A 153 -3.18 -0.54 9.40
C PRO A 153 -4.52 -0.57 8.66
N ALA A 154 -4.71 0.30 7.67
CA ALA A 154 -5.82 0.22 6.73
C ALA A 154 -5.42 -0.56 5.45
N LEU A 155 -6.42 -1.00 4.69
CA LEU A 155 -6.17 -1.58 3.37
C LEU A 155 -5.68 -0.46 2.44
N THR A 156 -4.40 -0.51 2.09
CA THR A 156 -3.72 0.57 1.35
C THR A 156 -3.07 0.05 0.09
N LEU A 157 -3.23 0.78 -1.01
CA LEU A 157 -2.62 0.50 -2.31
C LEU A 157 -1.47 1.47 -2.62
N ALA A 158 -0.38 0.92 -3.12
CA ALA A 158 0.63 1.63 -3.88
C ALA A 158 0.24 1.68 -5.37
N PHE A 159 0.69 2.72 -6.06
CA PHE A 159 0.46 2.89 -7.50
C PHE A 159 1.80 3.00 -8.24
N ARG A 160 1.95 2.27 -9.33
CA ARG A 160 3.03 2.45 -10.30
C ARG A 160 2.41 2.83 -11.64
N VAL A 161 2.78 4.00 -12.14
CA VAL A 161 2.29 4.59 -13.39
C VAL A 161 3.40 4.49 -14.43
N GLU A 162 3.13 3.84 -15.54
CA GLU A 162 4.08 3.66 -16.64
C GLU A 162 3.50 4.21 -17.94
N ALA A 163 4.30 4.97 -18.67
CA ALA A 163 3.94 5.54 -19.96
C ALA A 163 5.21 5.76 -20.78
N GLY A 164 5.22 5.35 -22.04
CA GLY A 164 6.38 5.54 -22.92
C GLY A 164 7.70 4.98 -22.38
N GLY A 165 7.67 3.90 -21.59
CA GLY A 165 8.87 3.37 -20.91
C GLY A 165 9.37 4.20 -19.72
N ALA A 166 8.76 5.35 -19.42
CA ALA A 166 8.94 6.06 -18.16
C ALA A 166 8.06 5.46 -17.07
N SER A 167 8.50 5.56 -15.81
CA SER A 167 7.75 5.06 -14.65
C SER A 167 7.79 6.00 -13.45
N PHE A 168 6.63 6.23 -12.83
CA PHE A 168 6.49 6.90 -11.55
C PHE A 168 5.80 5.96 -10.55
N THR A 169 6.45 5.72 -9.41
CA THR A 169 5.89 4.89 -8.33
C THR A 169 5.53 5.78 -7.14
N TYR A 170 4.31 5.64 -6.64
CA TYR A 170 3.72 6.41 -5.54
C TYR A 170 3.29 5.47 -4.41
N ILE A 171 3.98 5.60 -3.27
CA ILE A 171 3.76 4.81 -2.05
C ILE A 171 3.68 5.79 -0.90
N PRO A 172 2.50 6.33 -0.61
CA PRO A 172 2.39 7.40 0.37
C PRO A 172 2.48 6.87 1.80
N ASP A 173 2.04 5.63 2.04
CA ASP A 173 2.00 4.99 3.35
C ASP A 173 2.43 3.52 3.23
N HIS A 174 3.53 3.18 3.92
CA HIS A 174 4.06 1.83 3.98
C HIS A 174 4.93 1.67 5.22
N GLU A 175 4.81 0.55 5.91
CA GLU A 175 5.70 0.13 6.99
C GLU A 175 6.59 -1.05 6.55
N PRO A 176 7.89 -1.08 6.87
CA PRO A 176 8.72 -2.26 6.65
C PRO A 176 8.11 -3.49 7.34
N SER A 177 7.94 -4.60 6.60
CA SER A 177 7.51 -5.84 7.24
C SER A 177 8.60 -6.41 8.17
N SER A 178 9.87 -6.05 7.92
CA SER A 178 10.97 -6.34 8.82
C SER A 178 11.97 -5.20 8.92
N LEU A 179 12.48 -4.98 10.13
CA LEU A 179 13.67 -4.15 10.34
C LEU A 179 14.98 -4.90 10.09
N PHE A 180 14.93 -6.23 10.02
CA PHE A 180 16.13 -7.02 9.78
C PHE A 180 16.72 -6.69 8.41
N SER A 181 18.06 -6.72 8.36
CA SER A 181 18.82 -6.27 7.20
C SER A 181 18.64 -7.21 6.00
N PHE A 182 19.15 -6.74 4.87
CA PHE A 182 19.20 -7.46 3.61
C PHE A 182 20.23 -8.59 3.70
N ASP A 183 19.95 -9.72 3.06
CA ASP A 183 20.98 -10.72 2.77
C ASP A 183 21.96 -10.11 1.75
N ASN A 184 23.24 -10.07 2.10
CA ASN A 184 24.32 -9.54 1.27
C ASN A 184 25.13 -10.65 0.57
N GLY A 185 24.65 -11.91 0.61
CA GLY A 185 25.32 -13.07 0.02
C GLY A 185 25.17 -13.24 -1.50
N GLY A 186 24.43 -12.35 -2.17
CA GLY A 186 24.10 -12.42 -3.61
C GLY A 186 24.40 -11.13 -4.39
N PRO A 187 23.94 -11.00 -5.65
CA PRO A 187 24.27 -9.88 -6.55
C PRO A 187 23.56 -8.54 -6.22
N GLY A 188 23.34 -8.26 -4.94
CA GLY A 188 22.70 -7.05 -4.41
C GLY A 188 22.02 -7.32 -3.07
N PRO A 189 21.65 -6.26 -2.31
CA PRO A 189 20.93 -6.43 -1.06
C PRO A 189 19.52 -6.97 -1.33
N ILE A 190 19.19 -8.16 -0.81
CA ILE A 190 17.84 -8.77 -0.92
C ILE A 190 17.17 -8.76 0.46
N PRO A 191 15.97 -8.15 0.65
CA PRO A 191 15.30 -8.17 1.95
C PRO A 191 15.10 -9.61 2.44
N LEU A 192 15.26 -9.91 3.73
CA LEU A 192 14.97 -11.26 4.24
C LEU A 192 13.46 -11.56 4.20
N HIS A 193 12.63 -10.55 4.48
CA HIS A 193 11.18 -10.71 4.53
C HIS A 193 10.56 -10.80 3.13
N LEU A 194 9.71 -11.80 2.89
CA LEU A 194 9.11 -12.01 1.56
C LEU A 194 8.26 -10.83 1.09
N GLN A 195 7.48 -10.21 1.98
CA GLN A 195 6.71 -9.00 1.63
C GLN A 195 7.61 -7.81 1.27
N ASP A 196 8.75 -7.62 1.94
CA ASP A 196 9.69 -6.55 1.58
C ASP A 196 10.39 -6.85 0.24
N ARG A 197 10.65 -8.13 -0.09
CA ARG A 197 11.13 -8.52 -1.44
C ARG A 197 10.11 -8.16 -2.53
N ARG A 198 8.83 -8.47 -2.29
CA ARG A 198 7.74 -8.10 -3.20
C ARG A 198 7.65 -6.59 -3.37
N HIS A 199 7.80 -5.86 -2.26
CA HIS A 199 7.86 -4.40 -2.27
C HIS A 199 8.99 -3.90 -3.18
N VAL A 200 10.22 -4.36 -2.97
CA VAL A 200 11.38 -4.00 -3.80
C VAL A 200 11.17 -4.35 -5.28
N GLU A 201 10.59 -5.50 -5.61
CA GLU A 201 10.31 -5.86 -7.01
C GLU A 201 9.28 -4.90 -7.64
N PHE A 202 8.30 -4.41 -6.89
CA PHE A 202 7.36 -3.40 -7.37
C PHE A 202 8.03 -2.04 -7.65
N LEU A 203 9.08 -1.69 -6.88
CA LEU A 203 9.87 -0.45 -7.08
C LEU A 203 10.82 -0.52 -8.27
N LYS A 204 11.04 -1.72 -8.81
CA LYS A 204 12.21 -2.00 -9.64
C LYS A 204 12.33 -1.09 -10.85
N GLY A 205 13.49 -0.46 -10.98
CA GLY A 205 13.82 0.43 -12.09
C GLY A 205 13.00 1.71 -12.16
N SER A 206 12.29 2.12 -11.11
CA SER A 206 11.44 3.32 -11.15
C SER A 206 12.28 4.57 -11.45
N ASP A 207 11.89 5.36 -12.47
CA ASP A 207 12.54 6.64 -12.80
C ASP A 207 12.35 7.69 -11.72
N LEU A 208 11.19 7.66 -11.06
CA LEU A 208 10.87 8.46 -9.90
C LEU A 208 10.06 7.60 -8.92
N LEU A 209 10.47 7.61 -7.66
CA LEU A 209 9.77 6.97 -6.55
C LEU A 209 9.41 8.05 -5.53
N ALA A 210 8.12 8.30 -5.30
CA ALA A 210 7.64 9.01 -4.12
C ALA A 210 7.27 7.97 -3.07
N HIS A 211 8.00 7.94 -1.96
CA HIS A 211 7.83 6.91 -0.94
C HIS A 211 7.76 7.52 0.45
N ASP A 212 6.86 6.98 1.28
CA ASP A 212 6.78 7.23 2.70
C ASP A 212 8.17 7.25 3.34
N ALA A 213 8.44 8.32 4.08
CA ALA A 213 9.67 8.50 4.81
C ALA A 213 9.38 9.18 6.16
N GLN A 214 8.20 8.91 6.74
CA GLN A 214 7.64 9.75 7.81
C GLN A 214 8.51 9.75 9.07
N TYR A 215 9.25 8.68 9.36
CA TYR A 215 10.05 8.55 10.58
C TYR A 215 11.54 8.35 10.30
N THR A 216 12.33 8.36 11.36
CA THR A 216 13.72 7.87 11.38
C THR A 216 13.77 6.50 12.07
N LEU A 217 14.86 5.74 11.87
CA LEU A 217 15.07 4.47 12.57
C LEU A 217 15.14 4.65 14.08
N GLN A 218 15.57 5.82 14.55
CA GLN A 218 15.61 6.15 15.97
C GLN A 218 14.21 6.31 16.57
N GLU A 219 13.28 6.90 15.82
CA GLU A 219 11.89 7.13 16.28
C GLU A 219 11.03 5.88 16.16
N TYR A 220 11.32 5.04 15.17
CA TYR A 220 10.50 3.92 14.75
C TYR A 220 10.10 2.90 15.83
N PRO A 221 10.93 2.55 16.84
CA PRO A 221 10.52 1.62 17.90
C PRO A 221 9.23 2.04 18.62
N SER A 222 8.92 3.34 18.68
CA SER A 222 7.69 3.88 19.25
C SER A 222 6.52 4.01 18.26
N LYS A 223 6.76 3.70 16.99
CA LYS A 223 5.86 3.90 15.83
C LYS A 223 5.52 2.60 15.09
N VAL A 224 5.99 1.45 15.58
CA VAL A 224 5.66 0.14 15.00
C VAL A 224 4.14 -0.01 14.88
N SER A 225 3.65 -0.55 13.77
CA SER A 225 2.24 -0.67 13.40
C SER A 225 1.50 0.64 13.13
N TRP A 226 2.19 1.78 13.04
CA TRP A 226 1.55 3.03 12.61
C TRP A 226 1.44 3.10 11.08
N GLY A 227 2.12 2.22 10.34
CA GLY A 227 1.95 2.10 8.90
C GLY A 227 2.89 2.98 8.07
N HIS A 228 3.98 3.44 8.66
CA HIS A 228 4.95 4.35 8.03
C HIS A 228 6.38 3.85 8.18
N SER A 229 7.26 4.37 7.33
CA SER A 229 8.63 3.94 7.12
C SER A 229 9.63 4.90 7.77
N PRO A 230 10.69 4.33 8.38
CA PRO A 230 11.95 5.03 8.53
C PRO A 230 12.52 5.39 7.15
N TYR A 231 12.91 6.65 6.93
CA TYR A 231 13.49 7.07 5.64
C TYR A 231 14.75 6.25 5.29
N GLU A 232 15.49 5.77 6.28
CA GLU A 232 16.66 4.91 6.08
C GLU A 232 16.28 3.60 5.37
N LYS A 233 15.16 2.98 5.77
CA LYS A 233 14.64 1.77 5.10
C LYS A 233 14.15 2.09 3.70
N THR A 234 13.53 3.24 3.50
CA THR A 234 13.09 3.72 2.19
C THR A 234 14.27 3.88 1.22
N VAL A 235 15.40 4.42 1.68
CA VAL A 235 16.64 4.49 0.88
C VAL A 235 17.14 3.09 0.52
N GLU A 236 17.17 2.17 1.50
CA GLU A 236 17.59 0.79 1.23
C GLU A 236 16.69 0.08 0.19
N TYR A 237 15.38 0.28 0.25
CA TYR A 237 14.45 -0.25 -0.76
C TYR A 237 14.67 0.36 -2.13
N ALA A 238 14.88 1.67 -2.21
CA ALA A 238 15.15 2.36 -3.47
C ALA A 238 16.45 1.85 -4.13
N VAL A 239 17.51 1.67 -3.34
CA VAL A 239 18.78 1.08 -3.80
C VAL A 239 18.56 -0.35 -4.29
N ALA A 240 17.91 -1.20 -3.49
CA ALA A 240 17.67 -2.60 -3.85
C ALA A 240 16.80 -2.73 -5.11
N GLY A 241 15.87 -1.80 -5.33
CA GLY A 241 15.04 -1.72 -6.53
C GLY A 241 15.77 -1.13 -7.75
N GLY A 242 16.97 -0.57 -7.61
CA GLY A 242 17.64 0.15 -8.69
C GLY A 242 16.82 1.37 -9.16
N VAL A 243 16.18 2.07 -8.22
CA VAL A 243 15.43 3.31 -8.46
C VAL A 243 16.40 4.41 -8.88
N LYS A 244 15.99 5.26 -9.83
CA LYS A 244 16.84 6.36 -10.31
C LYS A 244 16.76 7.60 -9.40
N ARG A 245 15.54 8.00 -9.02
CA ARG A 245 15.26 9.15 -8.14
C ARG A 245 14.28 8.76 -7.04
N LEU A 246 14.67 9.01 -5.79
CA LEU A 246 13.83 8.87 -4.62
C LEU A 246 13.43 10.24 -4.09
N ALA A 247 12.12 10.52 -4.10
CA ALA A 247 11.51 11.61 -3.38
C ALA A 247 10.97 11.09 -2.04
N LEU A 248 11.62 11.46 -0.94
CA LEU A 248 11.10 11.27 0.41
C LEU A 248 9.77 12.01 0.51
N PHE A 249 8.71 11.29 0.88
CA PHE A 249 7.33 11.77 0.86
C PHE A 249 6.63 11.46 2.19
N HIS A 250 5.42 12.00 2.38
CA HIS A 250 4.62 11.85 3.60
C HIS A 250 5.36 12.39 4.84
N HIS A 251 5.88 13.61 4.72
CA HIS A 251 6.70 14.23 5.76
C HIS A 251 5.93 14.35 7.07
N ASP A 252 6.51 13.94 8.19
CA ASP A 252 5.87 14.06 9.51
C ASP A 252 5.44 15.52 9.81
N PRO A 253 4.22 15.75 10.35
CA PRO A 253 3.69 17.07 10.68
C PRO A 253 4.60 17.97 11.52
N LEU A 254 5.51 17.41 12.29
CA LEU A 254 6.40 18.16 13.19
C LEU A 254 7.76 18.47 12.57
N ARG A 255 8.15 17.85 11.43
CA ARG A 255 9.43 18.18 10.77
C ARG A 255 9.42 19.55 10.12
N THR A 256 10.38 20.40 10.49
CA THR A 256 10.59 21.68 9.81
C THR A 256 11.33 21.49 8.50
N ASP A 257 11.33 22.52 7.63
CA ASP A 257 12.12 22.52 6.40
C ASP A 257 13.61 22.23 6.68
N ARG A 258 14.15 22.76 7.78
CA ARG A 258 15.54 22.51 8.19
C ARG A 258 15.78 21.05 8.60
N ASP A 259 14.81 20.43 9.25
CA ASP A 259 14.92 19.02 9.64
C ASP A 259 14.91 18.14 8.38
N LEU A 260 14.04 18.45 7.42
CA LEU A 260 13.97 17.75 6.12
C LEU A 260 15.27 17.93 5.32
N ASP A 261 15.88 19.11 5.31
CA ASP A 261 17.21 19.33 4.72
C ASP A 261 18.27 18.39 5.34
N GLY A 262 18.24 18.23 6.66
CA GLY A 262 19.14 17.33 7.39
C GLY A 262 18.92 15.85 7.03
N LEU A 263 17.66 15.43 6.89
CA LEU A 263 17.30 14.08 6.49
C LEU A 263 17.75 13.79 5.05
N VAL A 264 17.47 14.69 4.11
CA VAL A 264 17.90 14.56 2.71
C VAL A 264 19.42 14.45 2.62
N GLY A 265 20.17 15.34 3.28
CA GLY A 265 21.63 15.29 3.25
C GLY A 265 22.22 14.03 3.88
N THR A 266 21.49 13.35 4.77
CA THR A 266 21.90 12.04 5.31
C THR A 266 21.53 10.92 4.35
N ALA A 267 20.33 10.96 3.77
CA ALA A 267 19.86 9.99 2.79
C ALA A 267 20.72 9.97 1.51
N GLU A 268 21.15 11.13 1.03
CA GLU A 268 22.09 11.25 -0.10
C GLU A 268 23.42 10.55 0.19
N LYS A 269 23.97 10.72 1.40
CA LYS A 269 25.21 10.03 1.81
C LYS A 269 25.02 8.52 1.89
N MET A 270 23.85 8.07 2.36
CA MET A 270 23.51 6.65 2.40
C MET A 270 23.43 6.06 0.98
N ALA A 271 22.73 6.73 0.07
CA ALA A 271 22.64 6.35 -1.34
C ALA A 271 24.03 6.30 -2.01
N ALA A 272 24.85 7.33 -1.80
CA ALA A 272 26.22 7.39 -2.33
C ALA A 272 27.10 6.24 -1.80
N LYS A 273 26.96 5.88 -0.52
CA LYS A 273 27.68 4.75 0.08
C LYS A 273 27.25 3.40 -0.49
N ALA A 274 25.97 3.24 -0.83
CA ALA A 274 25.44 2.01 -1.38
C ALA A 274 25.81 1.80 -2.87
N GLY A 275 26.21 2.88 -3.57
CA GLY A 275 26.49 2.85 -5.01
C GLY A 275 25.23 2.96 -5.85
N GLY A 276 25.36 2.90 -7.18
CA GLY A 276 24.19 2.78 -8.08
C GLY A 276 23.51 4.09 -8.53
N GLY A 277 24.06 5.26 -8.19
CA GLY A 277 23.62 6.54 -8.77
C GLY A 277 22.21 7.00 -8.39
N LEU A 278 21.63 6.45 -7.31
CA LEU A 278 20.35 6.91 -6.77
C LEU A 278 20.44 8.37 -6.33
N GLU A 279 19.62 9.22 -6.94
CA GLU A 279 19.43 10.61 -6.52
C GLU A 279 18.33 10.67 -5.45
N VAL A 280 18.59 11.35 -4.33
CA VAL A 280 17.62 11.46 -3.22
C VAL A 280 17.25 12.91 -2.99
N MET A 281 15.96 13.18 -2.82
CA MET A 281 15.41 14.50 -2.52
C MET A 281 14.19 14.37 -1.62
N ALA A 282 13.73 15.47 -1.04
CA ALA A 282 12.43 15.53 -0.39
C ALA A 282 11.40 16.11 -1.36
N ALA A 283 10.24 15.45 -1.48
CA ALA A 283 9.13 15.98 -2.27
C ALA A 283 8.69 17.34 -1.69
N ALA A 284 8.40 18.30 -2.57
CA ALA A 284 7.97 19.64 -2.21
C ALA A 284 6.72 20.04 -2.98
N GLU A 285 5.81 20.77 -2.34
CA GLU A 285 4.70 21.41 -3.03
C GLU A 285 5.18 22.29 -4.20
N GLY A 286 4.50 22.17 -5.34
CA GLY A 286 4.85 22.89 -6.57
C GLY A 286 6.03 22.30 -7.33
N TRP A 287 6.72 21.29 -6.78
CA TRP A 287 7.74 20.57 -7.53
C TRP A 287 7.10 19.80 -8.68
N GLU A 288 7.66 19.98 -9.87
CA GLU A 288 7.21 19.38 -11.12
C GLU A 288 8.41 18.77 -11.85
N ILE A 289 8.18 17.62 -12.47
CA ILE A 289 9.21 16.89 -13.21
C ILE A 289 8.63 16.20 -14.43
N GLU A 290 9.34 16.30 -15.54
CA GLU A 290 9.04 15.56 -16.76
C GLU A 290 9.88 14.29 -16.82
N LEU A 291 9.21 13.16 -16.98
CA LEU A 291 9.81 11.86 -17.24
C LEU A 291 9.69 11.58 -18.74
N PRO A 292 10.80 11.30 -19.45
CA PRO A 292 10.81 11.18 -20.90
C PRO A 292 10.02 9.96 -21.37
N GLU A 293 9.01 10.17 -22.19
CA GLU A 293 8.26 9.09 -22.84
C GLU A 293 8.86 8.77 -24.21
N ASP A 294 9.05 7.49 -24.50
CA ASP A 294 9.23 6.94 -25.84
C ASP A 294 7.83 6.67 -26.46
N PRO A 295 7.40 7.46 -27.45
CA PRO A 295 6.10 7.27 -28.11
C PRO A 295 5.98 5.92 -28.84
N ALA A 296 7.10 5.23 -29.12
CA ALA A 296 7.10 3.92 -29.75
C ALA A 296 6.91 2.76 -28.75
N TRP A 297 7.05 3.03 -27.44
CA TRP A 297 6.83 2.02 -26.42
C TRP A 297 5.35 1.64 -26.34
N LYS A 298 5.09 0.35 -26.26
CA LYS A 298 3.76 -0.19 -25.97
C LYS A 298 3.83 -0.99 -24.67
N PRO A 299 2.91 -0.76 -23.72
CA PRO A 299 2.87 -1.58 -22.53
C PRO A 299 2.58 -3.04 -22.92
N PRO A 300 3.20 -4.02 -22.24
CA PRO A 300 2.85 -5.41 -22.46
C PRO A 300 1.37 -5.64 -22.14
N PRO A 301 0.68 -6.59 -22.79
CA PRO A 301 -0.70 -6.90 -22.47
C PRO A 301 -0.84 -7.33 -21.00
N ILE A 302 -1.89 -6.89 -20.32
CA ILE A 302 -2.19 -7.30 -18.94
C ILE A 302 -2.76 -8.72 -18.99
N PRO A 303 -2.13 -9.71 -18.35
CA PRO A 303 -2.75 -11.01 -18.20
C PRO A 303 -4.09 -10.89 -17.45
N ALA A 304 -5.12 -11.65 -17.83
CA ALA A 304 -6.41 -11.60 -17.14
C ALA A 304 -6.31 -11.89 -15.62
N SER A 305 -5.34 -12.72 -15.22
CA SER A 305 -5.00 -13.03 -13.82
C SER A 305 -4.33 -11.89 -13.06
N CYS A 306 -4.01 -10.79 -13.74
CA CYS A 306 -3.38 -9.59 -13.18
C CYS A 306 -4.31 -8.38 -13.27
N SER A 307 -5.62 -8.59 -13.43
CA SER A 307 -6.59 -7.49 -13.40
C SER A 307 -6.67 -6.88 -12.00
N ALA A 308 -6.49 -5.56 -11.88
CA ALA A 308 -6.72 -4.85 -10.62
C ALA A 308 -8.21 -4.73 -10.25
N TRP A 309 -9.12 -5.05 -11.19
CA TRP A 309 -10.56 -4.90 -11.01
C TRP A 309 -11.12 -5.97 -10.08
N LEU A 310 -11.72 -5.54 -8.97
CA LEU A 310 -12.53 -6.42 -8.13
C LEU A 310 -13.86 -6.67 -8.84
N SER A 311 -13.95 -7.80 -9.53
CA SER A 311 -15.14 -8.21 -10.30
C SER A 311 -16.28 -8.63 -9.36
N GLY A 312 -17.05 -7.67 -8.85
CA GLY A 312 -18.24 -7.92 -8.02
C GLY A 312 -17.92 -8.41 -6.59
N GLY A 313 -18.00 -7.50 -5.61
CA GLY A 313 -18.18 -7.81 -4.19
C GLY A 313 -17.08 -8.63 -3.49
N GLY A 314 -15.88 -8.08 -3.34
CA GLY A 314 -14.88 -8.59 -2.38
C GLY A 314 -14.46 -10.05 -2.57
N PRO A 315 -13.77 -10.66 -1.57
CA PRO A 315 -13.46 -12.09 -1.55
C PRO A 315 -14.75 -12.93 -1.60
N LYS A 316 -14.69 -14.12 -2.21
CA LYS A 316 -15.80 -15.07 -2.25
C LYS A 316 -16.37 -15.29 -0.85
N THR A 317 -17.62 -14.86 -0.64
CA THR A 317 -18.37 -15.12 0.59
C THR A 317 -18.44 -16.63 0.85
N GLY A 318 -18.18 -17.04 2.10
CA GLY A 318 -18.22 -18.46 2.51
C GLY A 318 -16.87 -19.20 2.56
N GLY A 319 -15.75 -18.50 2.33
CA GLY A 319 -14.40 -19.05 2.53
C GLY A 319 -14.09 -19.37 3.99
N THR A 320 -13.09 -20.22 4.25
CA THR A 320 -12.67 -20.59 5.62
C THR A 320 -11.29 -20.04 5.95
N ILE A 321 -11.13 -19.47 7.16
CA ILE A 321 -9.82 -19.20 7.76
C ILE A 321 -9.59 -20.25 8.85
N LEU A 322 -8.44 -20.91 8.80
CA LEU A 322 -8.01 -21.83 9.86
C LEU A 322 -7.07 -21.09 10.82
N ILE A 323 -7.47 -20.97 12.09
CA ILE A 323 -6.68 -20.41 13.19
C ILE A 323 -6.08 -21.58 13.98
N VAL A 324 -4.77 -21.58 14.17
CA VAL A 324 -4.05 -22.65 14.86
C VAL A 324 -3.19 -22.05 15.96
N ASP A 325 -3.62 -22.21 17.21
CA ASP A 325 -2.89 -21.73 18.40
C ASP A 325 -3.33 -22.57 19.61
N ASP A 326 -2.39 -22.99 20.45
CA ASP A 326 -2.67 -23.80 21.64
C ASP A 326 -3.09 -22.94 22.85
N ASP A 327 -2.86 -21.63 22.79
CA ASP A 327 -3.36 -20.68 23.80
C ASP A 327 -4.82 -20.27 23.50
N PRO A 328 -5.79 -20.69 24.32
CA PRO A 328 -7.20 -20.36 24.11
C PRO A 328 -7.50 -18.85 24.21
N LEU A 329 -6.68 -18.06 24.90
CA LEU A 329 -6.85 -16.60 24.95
C LEU A 329 -6.43 -15.97 23.62
N MET A 330 -5.34 -16.45 23.02
CA MET A 330 -4.88 -15.99 21.72
C MET A 330 -5.88 -16.35 20.62
N VAL A 331 -6.40 -17.58 20.62
CA VAL A 331 -7.48 -17.99 19.69
C VAL A 331 -8.67 -17.03 19.78
N ARG A 332 -9.17 -16.74 20.99
CA ARG A 332 -10.28 -15.80 21.19
C ARG A 332 -9.96 -14.39 20.72
N LEU A 333 -8.73 -13.91 20.91
CA LEU A 333 -8.30 -12.61 20.42
C LEU A 333 -8.28 -12.55 18.89
N LEU A 334 -7.76 -13.60 18.24
CA LEU A 334 -7.72 -13.72 16.78
C LEU A 334 -9.14 -13.78 16.21
N GLU A 335 -10.02 -14.59 16.80
CA GLU A 335 -11.44 -14.67 16.42
C GLU A 335 -12.11 -13.30 16.52
N LYS A 336 -12.03 -12.64 17.69
CA LYS A 336 -12.62 -11.30 17.90
C LYS A 336 -12.08 -10.24 16.94
N SER A 337 -10.79 -10.30 16.64
CA SER A 337 -10.16 -9.34 15.73
C SER A 337 -10.68 -9.48 14.30
N LEU A 338 -11.11 -10.69 13.93
CA LEU A 338 -11.62 -11.07 12.61
C LEU A 338 -13.14 -11.19 12.55
N GLU A 339 -13.88 -10.99 13.65
CA GLU A 339 -15.36 -11.02 13.68
C GLU A 339 -16.01 -10.06 12.68
N ALA A 340 -15.37 -8.92 12.40
CA ALA A 340 -15.85 -7.97 11.41
C ALA A 340 -15.76 -8.48 9.96
N GLU A 341 -14.98 -9.54 9.72
CA GLU A 341 -14.86 -10.19 8.41
C GLU A 341 -16.05 -11.15 8.18
N ASN A 342 -17.27 -10.63 8.16
CA ASN A 342 -18.53 -11.40 8.09
C ASN A 342 -18.64 -12.35 6.88
N ALA A 343 -17.74 -12.23 5.90
CA ALA A 343 -17.70 -13.04 4.69
C ALA A 343 -16.93 -14.37 4.85
N VAL A 344 -16.23 -14.61 5.96
CA VAL A 344 -15.43 -15.83 6.18
C VAL A 344 -15.84 -16.60 7.43
N ARG A 345 -15.77 -17.93 7.36
CA ARG A 345 -15.94 -18.82 8.51
C ARG A 345 -14.60 -19.06 9.19
N LEU A 346 -14.55 -18.92 10.51
CA LEU A 346 -13.38 -19.24 11.30
C LEU A 346 -13.46 -20.69 11.79
N VAL A 347 -12.37 -21.44 11.64
CA VAL A 347 -12.18 -22.80 12.19
C VAL A 347 -10.92 -22.79 13.01
N THR A 348 -10.93 -23.48 14.14
CA THR A 348 -9.81 -23.48 15.10
C THR A 348 -9.19 -24.87 15.27
N ALA A 349 -7.88 -24.90 15.47
CA ALA A 349 -7.11 -26.07 15.87
C ALA A 349 -6.14 -25.67 17.00
N HIS A 350 -5.78 -26.63 17.86
CA HIS A 350 -4.95 -26.37 19.05
C HIS A 350 -3.63 -27.13 19.07
N ASP A 351 -3.32 -27.89 18.01
CA ASP A 351 -2.04 -28.56 17.82
C ASP A 351 -1.76 -28.76 16.32
N GLY A 352 -0.50 -29.03 15.96
CA GLY A 352 -0.12 -29.12 14.55
C GLY A 352 -0.70 -30.32 13.80
N GLU A 353 -0.97 -31.45 14.47
CA GLU A 353 -1.61 -32.60 13.82
C GLU A 353 -3.09 -32.33 13.50
N ALA A 354 -3.81 -31.72 14.43
CA ALA A 354 -5.19 -31.27 14.25
C ALA A 354 -5.27 -30.21 13.15
N ALA A 355 -4.29 -29.30 13.09
CA ALA A 355 -4.19 -28.30 12.04
C ALA A 355 -4.13 -28.92 10.65
N LEU A 356 -3.29 -29.92 10.43
CA LEU A 356 -3.21 -30.61 9.13
C LEU A 356 -4.52 -31.33 8.78
N LYS A 357 -5.12 -32.05 9.74
CA LYS A 357 -6.40 -32.74 9.51
C LYS A 357 -7.51 -31.76 9.11
N LEU A 358 -7.63 -30.64 9.83
CA LEU A 358 -8.62 -29.61 9.54
C LEU A 358 -8.31 -28.86 8.24
N ALA A 359 -7.04 -28.58 7.93
CA ALA A 359 -6.67 -27.97 6.66
C ALA A 359 -7.11 -28.81 5.47
N MET A 360 -6.89 -30.13 5.52
CA MET A 360 -7.32 -31.05 4.45
C MET A 360 -8.84 -31.10 4.30
N LYS A 361 -9.57 -31.09 5.42
CA LYS A 361 -11.03 -31.17 5.44
C LYS A 361 -11.70 -29.87 5.00
N GLU A 362 -11.26 -28.75 5.54
CA GLU A 362 -11.94 -27.47 5.42
C GLU A 362 -11.41 -26.62 4.25
N ARG A 363 -10.26 -27.01 3.65
CA ARG A 363 -9.61 -26.35 2.50
C ARG A 363 -9.57 -24.82 2.65
N PRO A 364 -8.93 -24.31 3.71
CA PRO A 364 -9.00 -22.89 4.05
C PRO A 364 -8.38 -21.99 2.98
N LEU A 365 -8.91 -20.77 2.87
CA LEU A 365 -8.36 -19.70 2.03
C LEU A 365 -7.10 -19.08 2.64
N LEU A 366 -6.95 -19.16 3.97
CA LEU A 366 -5.81 -18.65 4.72
C LEU A 366 -5.65 -19.44 6.02
N ILE A 367 -4.40 -19.64 6.44
CA ILE A 367 -4.06 -20.28 7.71
C ILE A 367 -3.31 -19.26 8.58
N ILE A 368 -3.82 -19.00 9.78
CA ILE A 368 -3.11 -18.29 10.84
C ILE A 368 -2.52 -19.35 11.76
N LEU A 369 -1.20 -19.38 11.89
CA LEU A 369 -0.48 -20.49 12.49
C LEU A 369 0.48 -20.01 13.57
N ASP A 370 0.34 -20.50 14.81
CA ASP A 370 1.37 -20.33 15.81
C ASP A 370 2.61 -21.15 15.45
N TRP A 371 3.77 -20.58 15.70
CA TRP A 371 5.03 -21.30 15.63
C TRP A 371 5.10 -22.36 16.73
N GLY A 372 4.76 -21.98 17.97
CA GLY A 372 5.04 -22.73 19.20
C GLY A 372 4.02 -23.80 19.55
N LEU A 373 3.67 -24.69 18.63
CA LEU A 373 2.59 -25.68 18.84
C LEU A 373 3.06 -27.00 19.48
N PRO A 374 2.20 -27.68 20.26
CA PRO A 374 2.45 -29.03 20.74
C PRO A 374 2.30 -30.08 19.62
N LYS A 375 2.92 -31.25 19.84
CA LYS A 375 2.98 -32.43 18.95
C LYS A 375 3.75 -32.22 17.64
N MET A 376 3.39 -31.18 16.89
CA MET A 376 4.02 -30.77 15.65
C MET A 376 4.08 -29.25 15.63
N ASP A 377 5.28 -28.68 15.48
CA ASP A 377 5.44 -27.23 15.51
C ASP A 377 4.93 -26.57 14.21
N GLY A 378 4.73 -25.25 14.24
CA GLY A 378 4.21 -24.52 13.08
C GLY A 378 5.12 -24.61 11.83
N ILE A 379 6.42 -24.80 12.01
CA ILE A 379 7.37 -24.97 10.90
C ILE A 379 7.20 -26.32 10.23
N GLU A 380 6.98 -27.37 11.00
CA GLU A 380 6.66 -28.71 10.50
C GLU A 380 5.32 -28.73 9.77
N VAL A 381 4.30 -28.04 10.31
CA VAL A 381 2.98 -27.88 9.65
C VAL A 381 3.14 -27.18 8.30
N CYS A 382 3.88 -26.06 8.23
CA CYS A 382 4.16 -25.36 6.97
C CYS A 382 4.79 -26.30 5.92
N ARG A 383 5.85 -27.01 6.29
CA ARG A 383 6.55 -27.94 5.39
C ARG A 383 5.64 -29.08 4.92
N ALA A 384 4.81 -29.62 5.82
CA ALA A 384 3.85 -30.67 5.47
C ALA A 384 2.82 -30.19 4.45
N LEU A 385 2.28 -28.98 4.60
CA LEU A 385 1.35 -28.38 3.63
C LEU A 385 2.03 -28.15 2.27
N ARG A 386 3.27 -27.64 2.25
CA ARG A 386 4.01 -27.38 1.00
C ARG A 386 4.43 -28.66 0.25
N ARG A 387 4.60 -29.78 0.94
CA ARG A 387 4.91 -31.09 0.33
C ARG A 387 3.67 -31.84 -0.17
N ASN A 388 2.47 -31.38 0.17
CA ASN A 388 1.23 -32.03 -0.25
C ASN A 388 1.11 -32.08 -1.77
N GLU A 389 0.46 -33.10 -2.33
CA GLU A 389 0.26 -33.24 -3.78
C GLU A 389 -0.75 -32.23 -4.33
N ASP A 390 -1.75 -31.86 -3.54
CA ASP A 390 -2.75 -30.87 -3.92
C ASP A 390 -2.15 -29.46 -3.93
N THR A 391 -2.16 -28.86 -5.12
CA THR A 391 -1.61 -27.52 -5.37
C THR A 391 -2.25 -26.43 -4.52
N LEU A 392 -3.47 -26.62 -4.00
CA LEU A 392 -4.10 -25.69 -3.08
C LEU A 392 -3.24 -25.51 -1.82
N PHE A 393 -2.79 -26.60 -1.19
CA PHE A 393 -1.99 -26.52 0.05
C PHE A 393 -0.56 -26.04 -0.20
N ARG A 394 -0.06 -26.20 -1.44
CA ARG A 394 1.22 -25.60 -1.84
C ARG A 394 1.16 -24.08 -1.92
N LYS A 395 -0.03 -23.52 -2.19
CA LYS A 395 -0.22 -22.09 -2.44
C LYS A 395 -0.99 -21.35 -1.35
N VAL A 396 -1.71 -22.06 -0.47
CA VAL A 396 -2.51 -21.42 0.59
C VAL A 396 -1.63 -20.47 1.41
N PRO A 397 -2.02 -19.19 1.57
CA PRO A 397 -1.33 -18.25 2.43
C PRO A 397 -1.24 -18.75 3.86
N ILE A 398 -0.04 -18.71 4.43
CA ILE A 398 0.19 -19.03 5.84
C ILE A 398 0.77 -17.79 6.51
N LEU A 399 -0.01 -17.18 7.41
CA LEU A 399 0.40 -16.08 8.28
C LEU A 399 0.90 -16.68 9.60
N MET A 400 2.21 -16.69 9.79
CA MET A 400 2.82 -17.17 11.03
C MET A 400 2.62 -16.13 12.13
N VAL A 401 2.05 -16.51 13.27
CA VAL A 401 1.91 -15.65 14.45
C VAL A 401 2.85 -16.17 15.52
N THR A 402 3.64 -15.32 16.17
CA THR A 402 4.61 -15.80 17.16
C THR A 402 4.85 -14.84 18.31
N GLY A 403 4.94 -15.38 19.52
CA GLY A 403 5.41 -14.64 20.71
C GLY A 403 6.94 -14.54 20.78
N LYS A 404 7.67 -15.25 19.92
CA LYS A 404 9.12 -15.30 19.91
C LYS A 404 9.68 -13.95 19.44
N ARG A 405 10.73 -13.47 20.12
CA ARG A 405 11.61 -12.44 19.55
C ARG A 405 12.41 -13.09 18.43
N LEU A 406 12.04 -12.79 17.20
CA LEU A 406 12.71 -13.30 16.01
C LEU A 406 14.09 -12.64 15.84
N ASP A 407 15.02 -13.39 15.26
CA ASP A 407 16.25 -12.89 14.64
C ASP A 407 16.25 -13.20 13.14
N GLU A 408 17.31 -12.81 12.43
CA GLU A 408 17.45 -13.05 10.98
C GLU A 408 17.32 -14.53 10.61
N LYS A 409 17.88 -15.44 11.42
CA LYS A 409 17.84 -16.88 11.16
C LYS A 409 16.45 -17.44 11.35
N ASP A 410 15.72 -16.96 12.34
CA ASP A 410 14.33 -17.34 12.56
C ASP A 410 13.43 -16.87 11.42
N VAL A 411 13.60 -15.62 10.96
CA VAL A 411 12.86 -15.08 9.81
C VAL A 411 13.12 -15.93 8.57
N GLN A 412 14.39 -16.23 8.27
CA GLN A 412 14.75 -17.08 7.14
C GLN A 412 14.15 -18.48 7.28
N LYS A 413 14.27 -19.11 8.45
CA LYS A 413 13.67 -20.43 8.74
C LYS A 413 12.15 -20.44 8.52
N CYS A 414 11.46 -19.36 8.87
CA CYS A 414 10.01 -19.21 8.68
C CYS A 414 9.63 -19.26 7.19
N PHE A 415 10.30 -18.44 6.38
CA PHE A 415 10.02 -18.37 4.94
C PHE A 415 10.49 -19.62 4.19
N ASP A 416 11.63 -20.21 4.56
CA ASP A 416 12.11 -21.49 4.00
C ASP A 416 11.16 -22.65 4.28
N ALA A 417 10.43 -22.60 5.39
CA ALA A 417 9.39 -23.57 5.71
C ALA A 417 8.14 -23.41 4.83
N GLY A 418 7.99 -22.26 4.16
CA GLY A 418 6.89 -21.95 3.27
C GLY A 418 5.85 -21.00 3.84
N ALA A 419 6.13 -20.31 4.96
CA ALA A 419 5.26 -19.23 5.42
C ALA A 419 5.17 -18.12 4.36
N SER A 420 4.03 -17.45 4.29
CA SER A 420 3.78 -16.37 3.33
C SER A 420 4.05 -14.99 3.95
N ASP A 421 3.87 -14.89 5.26
CA ASP A 421 4.00 -13.69 6.07
C ASP A 421 4.21 -14.06 7.54
N TYR A 422 4.64 -13.11 8.37
CA TYR A 422 4.64 -13.31 9.82
C TYR A 422 4.16 -12.07 10.59
N LEU A 423 3.70 -12.30 11.81
CA LEU A 423 3.28 -11.27 12.74
C LEU A 423 3.69 -11.65 14.17
N THR A 424 4.22 -10.69 14.93
CA THR A 424 4.51 -10.94 16.35
C THR A 424 3.23 -10.79 17.18
N LYS A 425 3.03 -11.59 18.23
CA LYS A 425 1.85 -11.55 19.14
C LYS A 425 1.61 -10.18 19.84
N LYS A 426 2.46 -9.18 19.58
CA LYS A 426 2.27 -7.76 19.98
C LYS A 426 1.48 -6.93 18.95
N PHE A 427 0.77 -7.58 18.03
CA PHE A 427 -0.02 -6.91 17.00
C PHE A 427 -1.23 -6.18 17.55
N SER A 428 -1.71 -5.18 16.81
CA SER A 428 -3.04 -4.61 17.01
C SER A 428 -4.10 -5.39 16.21
N PRO A 429 -5.37 -5.44 16.66
CA PRO A 429 -6.45 -6.07 15.88
C PRO A 429 -6.56 -5.51 14.46
N THR A 430 -6.35 -4.21 14.29
CA THR A 430 -6.37 -3.51 13.00
C THR A 430 -5.24 -4.00 12.08
N GLN A 431 -4.02 -4.15 12.60
CA GLN A 431 -2.89 -4.68 11.85
C GLN A 431 -3.16 -6.12 11.37
N LEU A 432 -3.64 -7.00 12.26
CA LEU A 432 -3.99 -8.38 11.90
C LEU A 432 -5.04 -8.40 10.79
N ARG A 433 -6.10 -7.60 10.94
CA ARG A 433 -7.20 -7.51 9.98
C ARG A 433 -6.73 -7.07 8.60
N SER A 434 -5.91 -6.02 8.53
CA SER A 434 -5.35 -5.52 7.26
C SER A 434 -4.52 -6.60 6.56
N ARG A 435 -3.64 -7.29 7.30
CA ARG A 435 -2.85 -8.41 6.76
C ARG A 435 -3.73 -9.52 6.20
N VAL A 436 -4.70 -9.98 6.98
CA VAL A 436 -5.63 -11.04 6.56
C VAL A 436 -6.41 -10.61 5.32
N ARG A 437 -6.99 -9.40 5.29
CA ARG A 437 -7.72 -8.87 4.13
C ARG A 437 -6.87 -8.85 2.87
N SER A 438 -5.64 -8.34 2.95
CA SER A 438 -4.74 -8.27 1.80
C SER A 438 -4.47 -9.67 1.20
N TRP A 439 -4.31 -10.70 2.04
CA TRP A 439 -4.08 -12.07 1.59
C TRP A 439 -5.33 -12.73 1.01
N LEU A 440 -6.50 -12.49 1.61
CA LEU A 440 -7.77 -13.00 1.07
C LEU A 440 -8.07 -12.41 -0.32
N LEU A 441 -7.84 -11.10 -0.50
CA LEU A 441 -8.07 -10.41 -1.77
C LEU A 441 -7.08 -10.86 -2.86
N ARG A 442 -5.81 -11.10 -2.51
CA ARG A 442 -4.82 -11.70 -3.41
C ARG A 442 -5.23 -13.10 -3.89
N SER A 443 -5.75 -13.91 -2.98
CA SER A 443 -6.13 -15.30 -3.28
C SER A 443 -7.43 -15.41 -4.06
N ALA A 444 -8.28 -14.37 -4.06
CA ALA A 444 -9.51 -14.31 -4.84
C ALA A 444 -9.27 -13.90 -6.30
N SER A 445 -8.13 -13.24 -6.58
CA SER A 445 -7.77 -12.71 -7.90
C SER A 445 -6.85 -13.64 -8.72
N ALA A 446 -6.35 -14.71 -8.10
CA ALA A 446 -5.48 -15.74 -8.68
C ALA A 446 -6.25 -17.03 -8.98
#